data_AF-A0ABD7B7Z3-F1
#
_entry.id   AF-A0ABD7B7Z3-F1
#
_cell.length_a   1.000
_cell.length_b   1.000
_cell.length_c   1.000
_cell.angle_alpha   90.00
_cell.angle_beta   90.00
_cell.angle_gamma   90.00
#
_symmetry.space_group_name_H-M   'P 1'
#
loop_
_entity.id
_entity.type
_entity.pdbx_description
1 polymer ?
#
loop_
_entity_poly.entity_id
_entity_poly.type
_entity_poly.pdbx_seq_one_letter_code
_entity_poly.pdbx_strand_id
1 'polypeptide(L)'
;MERFKQRSENLISQKEPGELESQSELNDLNEKPRIEFEFTDEMCRRMIESEKEHRREQRRQWWREFSWISWFFDQYPNEDFYRPSPVERRNTRQEMTYHRFRQMTSWSFWSRMKSSTGIKLAAVGGLIATFLQAAPELKGAQAAVGPLSWLLLGGGFYLLAVLWFEFRCPVLLKRTLAGKDEYLGIEGRRWLLALVEDELRRWWSIKLYNMEVGSTRPESGEYEIAQAIQSYRDTPAYGGFGEYAAARIEHALHEYGQLTSAVIWTEGYKPNEYHRFAPGHRICPLNTPLRNFYLSCMSSSEAEMAKVGQEGDLVVRWFDNSLTFLTKLPGYRNLMISAYAEGLLYLFRSDASALTFSRIIAQWQNTMRPWSRLVLISLFMVSGGCFAWFVYLQLTILLPVLP
;
A
#
# COMPACT_ATOMS: atom_id res chain seq x y z
N MET A 1 2.29 26.66 -35.26
CA MET A 1 2.22 25.90 -36.52
C MET A 1 3.54 25.93 -37.28
N GLU A 2 4.13 27.10 -37.56
CA GLU A 2 5.37 27.22 -38.34
C GLU A 2 6.59 26.49 -37.74
N ARG A 3 6.76 26.51 -36.41
CA ARG A 3 7.86 25.81 -35.73
C ARG A 3 7.78 24.27 -35.80
N PHE A 4 6.61 23.70 -36.05
CA PHE A 4 6.45 22.24 -36.21
C PHE A 4 6.72 21.81 -37.66
N LYS A 5 6.30 22.61 -38.65
CA LYS A 5 6.63 22.43 -40.07
C LYS A 5 8.15 22.46 -40.30
N GLN A 6 8.85 23.44 -39.71
CA GLN A 6 10.31 23.50 -39.79
C GLN A 6 11.02 22.31 -39.12
N ARG A 7 10.41 21.70 -38.09
CA ARG A 7 11.02 20.57 -37.38
C ARG A 7 10.81 19.25 -38.12
N SER A 8 9.68 19.08 -38.81
CA SER A 8 9.45 17.93 -39.70
C SER A 8 10.29 18.00 -40.97
N GLU A 9 10.47 19.19 -41.55
CA GLU A 9 11.32 19.38 -42.74
C GLU A 9 12.81 19.14 -42.40
N ASN A 10 13.27 19.56 -41.22
CA ASN A 10 14.64 19.31 -40.78
C ASN A 10 14.93 17.83 -40.41
N LEU A 11 13.91 17.06 -40.03
CA LEU A 11 14.05 15.61 -39.78
C LEU A 11 14.12 14.78 -41.07
N ILE A 12 13.62 15.32 -42.19
CA ILE A 12 13.65 14.66 -43.51
C ILE A 12 14.97 14.98 -44.25
N SER A 13 15.63 16.09 -43.92
CA SER A 13 16.86 16.57 -44.59
C SER A 13 18.18 15.97 -44.03
N GLN A 14 18.14 15.12 -43.01
CA GLN A 14 19.32 14.43 -42.46
C GLN A 14 19.39 12.95 -42.87
N LYS A 15 19.30 12.67 -44.16
CA LYS A 15 19.73 11.39 -44.73
C LYS A 15 20.91 11.67 -45.66
N GLU A 16 22.07 11.15 -45.30
CA GLU A 16 23.35 11.33 -46.02
C GLU A 16 23.24 10.89 -47.50
N PRO A 17 23.94 11.56 -48.42
CA PRO A 17 23.95 11.21 -49.83
C PRO A 17 24.99 10.10 -50.08
N GLY A 18 24.52 8.89 -50.33
CA GLY A 18 25.36 7.79 -50.77
C GLY A 18 24.51 6.75 -51.47
N GLU A 19 24.85 6.48 -52.73
CA GLU A 19 24.32 5.41 -53.59
C GLU A 19 22.94 5.68 -54.21
N LEU A 20 22.96 6.42 -55.32
CA LEU A 20 21.81 6.56 -56.22
C LEU A 20 22.29 6.42 -57.68
N GLU A 21 22.79 5.24 -58.03
CA GLU A 21 22.90 4.80 -59.43
C GLU A 21 22.63 3.30 -59.48
N SER A 22 21.38 2.94 -59.78
CA SER A 22 20.90 1.66 -60.36
C SER A 22 19.53 1.27 -59.81
N GLN A 23 18.49 2.06 -60.12
CA GLN A 23 17.11 1.57 -60.04
C GLN A 23 16.13 2.51 -60.78
N SER A 24 16.53 3.03 -61.94
CA SER A 24 15.61 3.73 -62.86
C SER A 24 14.72 2.78 -63.67
N GLU A 25 14.69 1.49 -63.34
CA GLU A 25 13.94 0.48 -64.10
C GLU A 25 13.22 -0.47 -63.14
N LEU A 26 12.17 0.02 -62.47
CA LEU A 26 11.00 -0.81 -62.13
C LEU A 26 9.82 0.07 -61.66
N ASN A 27 9.57 1.17 -62.36
CA ASN A 27 8.64 2.21 -61.91
C ASN A 27 7.17 2.00 -62.31
N ASP A 28 6.72 0.77 -62.62
CA ASP A 28 5.38 0.59 -63.22
C ASP A 28 4.42 -0.42 -62.55
N LEU A 29 4.74 -1.07 -61.42
CA LEU A 29 3.85 -2.08 -60.84
C LEU A 29 3.84 -2.11 -59.30
N ASN A 30 3.34 -1.03 -58.66
CA ASN A 30 2.54 -1.05 -57.41
C ASN A 30 2.45 0.37 -56.81
N GLU A 31 1.71 1.26 -57.45
CA GLU A 31 1.14 2.39 -56.71
C GLU A 31 -0.01 1.86 -55.84
N LYS A 32 0.33 1.32 -54.66
CA LYS A 32 -0.62 1.41 -53.55
C LYS A 32 -0.83 2.90 -53.31
N PRO A 33 -2.07 3.43 -53.25
CA PRO A 33 -2.26 4.81 -52.86
C PRO A 33 -1.64 4.96 -51.46
N ARG A 34 -0.58 5.76 -51.37
CA ARG A 34 -0.16 6.32 -50.09
C ARG A 34 -1.34 7.18 -49.65
N ILE A 35 -2.21 6.62 -48.82
CA ILE A 35 -3.20 7.40 -48.11
C ILE A 35 -2.38 8.32 -47.20
N GLU A 36 -2.05 9.51 -47.69
CA GLU A 36 -1.65 10.60 -46.82
C GLU A 36 -2.84 10.87 -45.93
N PHE A 37 -2.75 10.38 -44.69
CA PHE A 37 -3.71 10.72 -43.64
C PHE A 37 -3.58 12.22 -43.39
N GLU A 38 -4.37 13.03 -44.10
CA GLU A 38 -4.50 14.44 -43.79
C GLU A 38 -5.22 14.56 -42.44
N PHE A 39 -4.46 14.96 -41.42
CA PHE A 39 -5.04 15.29 -40.13
C PHE A 39 -5.99 16.47 -40.31
N THR A 40 -7.28 16.21 -40.17
CA THR A 40 -8.28 17.28 -40.11
C THR A 40 -7.97 18.22 -38.94
N ASP A 41 -8.37 19.49 -39.05
CA ASP A 41 -8.19 20.48 -37.97
C ASP A 41 -8.79 20.01 -36.63
N GLU A 42 -9.85 19.21 -36.68
CA GLU A 42 -10.47 18.60 -35.49
C GLU A 42 -9.58 17.51 -34.88
N MET A 43 -8.94 16.65 -35.68
CA MET A 43 -7.97 15.67 -35.20
C MET A 43 -6.73 16.35 -34.62
N CYS A 44 -6.23 17.41 -35.24
CA CYS A 44 -5.13 18.21 -34.70
C CYS A 44 -5.47 18.81 -33.34
N ARG A 45 -6.69 19.36 -33.18
CA ARG A 45 -7.16 19.89 -31.88
C ARG A 45 -7.26 18.81 -30.81
N ARG A 46 -7.86 17.65 -31.13
CA ARG A 46 -7.95 16.51 -30.20
C ARG A 46 -6.57 15.94 -29.83
N MET A 47 -5.61 15.96 -30.75
CA MET A 47 -4.23 15.55 -30.47
C MET A 47 -3.53 16.54 -29.53
N ILE A 48 -3.73 17.85 -29.72
CA ILE A 48 -3.20 18.88 -28.80
C ILE A 48 -3.86 18.79 -27.42
N GLU A 49 -5.16 18.52 -27.35
CA GLU A 49 -5.89 18.34 -26.09
C GLU A 49 -5.42 17.09 -25.35
N SER A 50 -5.36 15.94 -26.02
CA SER A 50 -4.83 14.70 -25.43
C SER A 50 -3.37 14.84 -25.01
N GLU A 51 -2.51 15.54 -25.75
CA GLU A 51 -1.15 15.84 -25.31
C GLU A 51 -1.11 16.74 -24.06
N LYS A 52 -2.01 17.72 -23.96
CA LYS A 52 -2.09 18.59 -22.78
C LYS A 52 -2.59 17.81 -21.57
N GLU A 53 -3.56 16.93 -21.76
CA GLU A 53 -4.07 16.03 -20.73
C GLU A 53 -3.00 15.05 -20.28
N HIS A 54 -2.32 14.39 -21.21
CA HIS A 54 -1.21 13.49 -20.91
C HIS A 54 -0.10 14.21 -20.14
N ARG A 55 0.28 15.43 -20.54
CA ARG A 55 1.25 16.25 -19.78
C ARG A 55 0.77 16.63 -18.38
N ARG A 56 -0.53 16.90 -18.20
CA ARG A 56 -1.11 17.17 -16.87
C ARG A 56 -1.09 15.92 -15.99
N GLU A 57 -1.38 14.76 -16.57
CA GLU A 57 -1.33 13.47 -15.90
C GLU A 57 0.09 13.11 -15.49
N GLN A 58 1.06 13.25 -16.39
CA GLN A 58 2.48 13.08 -16.08
C GLN A 58 2.92 13.99 -14.93
N ARG A 59 2.51 15.28 -14.93
CA ARG A 59 2.79 16.17 -13.80
C ARG A 59 2.15 15.66 -12.51
N ARG A 60 0.90 15.22 -12.53
CA ARG A 60 0.21 14.69 -11.33
C ARG A 60 0.91 13.43 -10.81
N GLN A 61 1.29 12.51 -11.69
CA GLN A 61 2.05 11.31 -11.34
C GLN A 61 3.40 11.69 -10.72
N TRP A 62 4.14 12.59 -11.37
CA TRP A 62 5.42 13.08 -10.86
C TRP A 62 5.28 13.75 -9.48
N TRP A 63 4.28 14.62 -9.30
CA TRP A 63 3.97 15.20 -7.99
C TRP A 63 3.61 14.14 -6.94
N ARG A 64 2.85 13.11 -7.31
CA ARG A 64 2.53 12.00 -6.39
C ARG A 64 3.77 11.17 -6.04
N GLU A 65 4.70 11.03 -6.97
CA GLU A 65 5.90 10.23 -6.82
C GLU A 65 6.99 10.90 -6.01
N PHE A 66 7.12 12.24 -6.08
CA PHE A 66 8.22 12.98 -5.47
C PHE A 66 7.81 13.87 -4.29
N SER A 67 6.51 14.11 -4.05
CA SER A 67 6.06 14.95 -2.95
C SER A 67 5.97 14.20 -1.62
N TRP A 68 6.55 14.77 -0.56
CA TRP A 68 6.45 14.24 0.80
C TRP A 68 5.02 14.23 1.33
N ILE A 69 4.19 15.18 0.88
CA ILE A 69 2.77 15.24 1.22
C ILE A 69 2.06 14.02 0.63
N SER A 70 2.33 13.71 -0.64
CA SER A 70 1.79 12.50 -1.28
C SER A 70 2.23 11.24 -0.53
N TRP A 71 3.52 11.14 -0.19
CA TRP A 71 4.07 9.98 0.54
C TRP A 71 3.44 9.78 1.93
N PHE A 72 3.04 10.87 2.58
CA PHE A 72 2.39 10.83 3.89
C PHE A 72 0.94 10.35 3.78
N PHE A 73 0.18 10.87 2.81
CA PHE A 73 -1.22 10.52 2.58
C PHE A 73 -1.41 9.20 1.83
N ASP A 74 -0.34 8.67 1.26
CA ASP A 74 -0.29 7.33 0.69
C ASP A 74 -0.41 6.26 1.79
N GLN A 75 -1.61 5.69 1.86
CA GLN A 75 -1.96 4.62 2.79
C GLN A 75 -1.39 3.27 2.36
N TYR A 76 -1.13 3.08 1.06
CA TYR A 76 -0.89 1.79 0.43
C TYR A 76 0.42 1.76 -0.40
N PRO A 77 1.56 1.98 0.27
CA PRO A 77 2.84 2.34 -0.35
C PRO A 77 3.63 1.27 -1.11
N ASN A 78 3.34 -0.01 -0.90
CA ASN A 78 4.19 -1.07 -1.44
C ASN A 78 3.94 -1.31 -2.95
N GLU A 79 3.37 -0.33 -3.65
CA GLU A 79 3.28 -0.27 -5.11
C GLU A 79 4.67 -0.18 -5.77
N ASP A 80 5.73 0.15 -5.01
CA ASP A 80 7.09 0.29 -5.53
C ASP A 80 7.73 -1.04 -5.98
N PHE A 81 7.28 -2.20 -5.49
CA PHE A 81 7.76 -3.52 -5.95
C PHE A 81 7.40 -3.82 -7.42
N TYR A 82 6.43 -3.08 -7.97
CA TYR A 82 5.77 -3.43 -9.23
C TYR A 82 5.79 -2.34 -10.29
N ARG A 83 6.56 -1.25 -10.10
CA ARG A 83 6.73 -0.22 -11.14
C ARG A 83 7.42 -0.82 -12.37
N PRO A 84 6.77 -0.82 -13.56
CA PRO A 84 7.45 -1.16 -14.80
C PRO A 84 8.38 -0.02 -15.25
N SER A 85 9.42 -0.41 -15.98
CA SER A 85 10.49 0.41 -16.58
C SER A 85 11.49 1.08 -15.60
N PRO A 86 12.81 0.96 -15.87
CA PRO A 86 13.85 1.65 -15.08
C PRO A 86 13.84 3.17 -15.26
N VAL A 87 13.08 3.72 -16.21
CA VAL A 87 13.02 5.16 -16.52
C VAL A 87 12.17 5.93 -15.50
N GLU A 88 11.26 5.26 -14.79
CA GLU A 88 10.35 5.84 -13.79
C GLU A 88 10.71 5.50 -12.33
N ARG A 89 11.87 4.87 -12.12
CA ARG A 89 12.34 4.54 -10.76
C ARG A 89 12.93 5.77 -10.08
N ARG A 90 12.54 5.98 -8.82
CA ARG A 90 13.22 6.92 -7.92
C ARG A 90 14.70 6.52 -7.85
N ASN A 91 15.60 7.51 -7.79
CA ASN A 91 17.01 7.24 -7.51
C ASN A 91 17.14 6.53 -6.15
N THR A 92 18.18 5.71 -5.96
CA THR A 92 18.44 4.98 -4.69
C THR A 92 18.43 5.90 -3.47
N ARG A 93 18.97 7.12 -3.60
CA ARG A 93 18.91 8.15 -2.55
C ARG A 93 17.48 8.60 -2.24
N GLN A 94 16.64 8.77 -3.26
CA GLN A 94 15.25 9.20 -3.11
C GLN A 94 14.37 8.09 -2.53
N GLU A 95 14.66 6.83 -2.88
CA GLU A 95 14.02 5.66 -2.27
C GLU A 95 14.39 5.54 -0.79
N MET A 96 15.66 5.74 -0.45
CA MET A 96 16.11 5.79 0.94
C MET A 96 15.44 6.92 1.73
N THR A 97 15.32 8.13 1.16
CA THR A 97 14.63 9.24 1.84
C THR A 97 13.14 8.96 2.00
N TYR A 98 12.49 8.35 1.00
CA TYR A 98 11.10 7.89 1.08
C TYR A 98 10.90 6.90 2.23
N HIS A 99 11.69 5.83 2.30
CA HIS A 99 11.57 4.84 3.38
C HIS A 99 11.88 5.44 4.75
N ARG A 100 12.90 6.29 4.85
CA ARG A 100 13.23 6.99 6.10
C ARG A 100 12.09 7.88 6.58
N PHE A 101 11.50 8.68 5.67
CA PHE A 101 10.35 9.53 5.98
C PHE A 101 9.17 8.69 6.48
N ARG A 102 8.92 7.53 5.87
CA ARG A 102 7.80 6.66 6.25
C ARG A 102 8.05 5.93 7.55
N GLN A 103 9.28 5.52 7.82
CA GLN A 103 9.65 5.04 9.15
C GLN A 103 9.39 6.11 10.21
N MET A 104 9.84 7.35 10.01
CA MET A 104 9.61 8.47 10.95
C MET A 104 8.14 8.84 11.14
N THR A 105 7.31 8.66 10.12
CA THR A 105 5.87 9.01 10.16
C THR A 105 4.96 7.80 10.47
N SER A 106 5.54 6.62 10.72
CA SER A 106 4.80 5.40 10.99
C SER A 106 4.20 5.34 12.39
N TRP A 107 3.08 4.65 12.55
CA TRP A 107 2.50 4.37 13.87
C TRP A 107 3.50 3.67 14.82
N SER A 108 4.34 2.77 14.29
CA SER A 108 5.34 2.04 15.08
C SER A 108 6.50 2.90 15.57
N PHE A 109 6.85 3.99 14.87
CA PHE A 109 7.82 4.94 15.37
C PHE A 109 7.25 5.77 16.53
N TRP A 110 6.05 6.32 16.35
CA TRP A 110 5.41 7.14 17.38
C TRP A 110 4.94 6.34 18.59
N SER A 111 4.70 5.03 18.46
CA SER A 111 4.43 4.17 19.61
C SER A 111 5.64 4.08 20.57
N ARG A 112 6.88 4.21 20.07
CA ARG A 112 8.09 4.21 20.91
C ARG A 112 8.20 5.47 21.77
N MET A 113 7.55 6.56 21.36
CA MET A 113 7.48 7.80 22.16
C MET A 113 6.57 7.65 23.38
N LYS A 114 5.72 6.62 23.42
CA LYS A 114 4.99 6.21 24.61
C LYS A 114 5.95 5.51 25.57
N SER A 115 6.47 6.26 26.54
CA SER A 115 7.31 5.74 27.61
C SER A 115 6.51 5.70 28.90
N SER A 116 6.60 4.60 29.65
CA SER A 116 6.02 4.53 31.00
C SER A 116 6.62 5.59 31.92
N THR A 117 7.90 5.90 31.73
CA THR A 117 8.60 7.00 32.41
C THR A 117 8.07 8.37 31.97
N GLY A 118 7.81 8.55 30.67
CA GLY A 118 7.21 9.78 30.14
C GLY A 118 5.81 10.05 30.70
N ILE A 119 4.97 9.02 30.80
CA ILE A 119 3.63 9.09 31.42
C ILE A 119 3.75 9.43 32.91
N LYS A 120 4.66 8.77 33.64
CA LYS A 120 4.90 9.05 35.06
C LYS A 120 5.43 10.47 35.29
N LEU A 121 6.35 10.93 34.45
CA LEU A 121 6.89 12.30 34.53
C LEU A 121 5.83 13.36 34.21
N ALA A 122 4.99 13.14 33.19
CA ALA A 122 3.87 14.02 32.89
C ALA A 122 2.85 14.07 34.05
N ALA A 123 2.57 12.93 34.68
CA ALA A 123 1.67 12.85 35.83
C ALA A 123 2.26 13.53 37.08
N VAL A 124 3.52 13.25 37.43
CA VAL A 124 4.20 13.85 38.59
C VAL A 124 4.44 15.34 38.38
N GLY A 125 4.92 15.74 37.20
CA GLY A 125 5.07 17.15 36.83
C GLY A 125 3.73 17.88 36.84
N GLY A 126 2.66 17.22 36.42
CA GLY A 126 1.30 17.74 36.50
C GLY A 126 0.83 17.96 37.93
N LEU A 127 1.06 17.00 38.83
CA LEU A 127 0.72 17.14 40.25
C LEU A 127 1.53 18.24 40.95
N ILE A 128 2.83 18.32 40.69
CA ILE A 128 3.69 19.36 41.29
C ILE A 128 3.27 20.75 40.80
N ALA A 129 3.03 20.91 39.50
CA ALA A 129 2.66 22.19 38.93
C ALA A 129 1.24 22.63 39.33
N THR A 130 0.27 21.70 39.44
CA THR A 130 -1.07 22.02 39.96
C THR A 130 -1.05 22.39 41.44
N PHE A 131 -0.25 21.71 42.26
CA PHE A 131 -0.07 22.05 43.67
C PHE A 131 0.55 23.44 43.87
N LEU A 132 1.58 23.77 43.08
CA LEU A 132 2.23 25.09 43.11
C LEU A 132 1.34 26.21 42.55
N GLN A 133 0.46 25.92 41.58
CA GLN A 133 -0.54 26.88 41.12
C GLN A 133 -1.68 27.09 42.12
N ALA A 134 -2.03 26.06 42.91
CA ALA A 134 -3.06 26.15 43.95
C ALA A 134 -2.60 26.86 45.23
N ALA A 135 -1.29 27.02 45.44
CA ALA A 135 -0.70 27.67 46.61
C ALA A 135 0.12 28.94 46.25
N PRO A 136 -0.55 30.04 45.83
CA PRO A 136 0.11 31.25 45.35
C PRO A 136 0.86 32.04 46.44
N GLU A 137 0.64 31.75 47.73
CA GLU A 137 1.24 32.48 48.87
C GLU A 137 2.68 32.06 49.21
N LEU A 138 3.24 31.03 48.56
CA LEU A 138 4.66 30.68 48.63
C LEU A 138 5.48 31.75 47.87
N LYS A 139 5.77 32.87 48.56
CA LYS A 139 6.49 34.06 48.07
C LYS A 139 7.81 33.66 47.41
N GLY A 140 7.85 33.80 46.08
CA GLY A 140 8.90 33.33 45.17
C GLY A 140 8.32 32.76 43.86
N ALA A 141 7.04 32.38 43.89
CA ALA A 141 6.36 31.62 42.83
C ALA A 141 6.08 32.37 41.52
N GLN A 142 6.02 33.72 41.46
CA GLN A 142 5.68 34.41 40.20
C GLN A 142 6.68 34.11 39.06
N ALA A 143 7.97 33.95 39.37
CA ALA A 143 8.98 33.54 38.39
C ALA A 143 8.87 32.06 37.99
N ALA A 144 8.35 31.19 38.87
CA ALA A 144 8.22 29.75 38.65
C ALA A 144 6.88 29.33 38.00
N VAL A 145 5.81 30.11 38.18
CA VAL A 145 4.46 29.82 37.67
C VAL A 145 4.43 29.84 36.13
N GLY A 146 5.14 30.77 35.50
CA GLY A 146 5.27 30.85 34.04
C GLY A 146 5.84 29.55 33.46
N PRO A 147 7.08 29.15 33.80
CA PRO A 147 7.65 27.89 33.36
C PRO A 147 6.78 26.66 33.68
N LEU A 148 6.27 26.54 34.90
CA LEU A 148 5.46 25.38 35.31
C LEU A 148 4.15 25.25 34.52
N SER A 149 3.56 26.36 34.06
CA SER A 149 2.38 26.32 33.18
C SER A 149 2.68 25.69 31.82
N TRP A 150 3.87 25.95 31.26
CA TRP A 150 4.32 25.34 30.00
C TRP A 150 4.65 23.86 30.16
N LEU A 151 5.18 23.45 31.33
CA LEU A 151 5.37 22.05 31.67
C LEU A 151 4.02 21.31 31.76
N LEU A 152 3.00 21.92 32.37
CA LEU A 152 1.63 21.38 32.42
C LEU A 152 1.01 21.20 31.05
N LEU A 153 1.07 22.23 30.21
CA LEU A 153 0.58 22.17 28.83
C LEU A 153 1.32 21.07 28.05
N GLY A 154 2.65 21.00 28.17
CA GLY A 154 3.46 19.96 27.55
C GLY A 154 3.05 18.55 27.98
N GLY A 155 2.86 18.32 29.28
CA GLY A 155 2.37 17.06 29.83
C GLY A 155 0.94 16.71 29.39
N GLY A 156 0.05 17.69 29.33
CA GLY A 156 -1.32 17.53 28.86
C GLY A 156 -1.38 17.09 27.39
N PHE A 157 -0.64 17.77 26.51
CA PHE A 157 -0.53 17.37 25.09
C PHE A 157 0.10 15.99 24.92
N TYR A 158 1.08 15.62 25.76
CA TYR A 158 1.66 14.28 25.75
C TYR A 158 0.63 13.21 26.10
N LEU A 159 -0.15 13.40 27.17
CA LEU A 159 -1.20 12.46 27.57
C LEU A 159 -2.30 12.35 26.50
N LEU A 160 -2.71 13.47 25.91
CA LEU A 160 -3.63 13.48 24.78
C LEU A 160 -3.06 12.70 23.58
N ALA A 161 -1.78 12.84 23.27
CA ALA A 161 -1.12 12.07 22.21
C ALA A 161 -1.16 10.56 22.51
N VAL A 162 -0.86 10.15 23.75
CA VAL A 162 -0.93 8.74 24.16
C VAL A 162 -2.36 8.20 24.05
N LEU A 163 -3.36 8.94 24.54
CA LEU A 163 -4.77 8.54 24.40
C LEU A 163 -5.19 8.46 22.93
N TRP A 164 -4.78 9.43 22.12
CA TRP A 164 -5.08 9.45 20.69
C TRP A 164 -4.50 8.23 19.96
N PHE A 165 -3.27 7.83 20.30
CA PHE A 165 -2.66 6.60 19.81
C PHE A 165 -3.50 5.37 20.20
N GLU A 166 -3.91 5.27 21.47
CA GLU A 166 -4.68 4.12 21.98
C GLU A 166 -6.03 3.95 21.27
N PHE A 167 -6.70 5.04 20.90
CA PHE A 167 -8.01 5.03 20.22
C PHE A 167 -7.93 4.90 18.71
N ARG A 168 -6.91 5.49 18.06
CA ARG A 168 -6.85 5.61 16.60
C ARG A 168 -5.88 4.64 15.93
N CYS A 169 -4.94 4.04 16.66
CA CYS A 169 -4.04 3.03 16.11
C CYS A 169 -4.85 1.77 15.68
N PRO A 170 -4.59 1.21 14.49
CA PRO A 170 -5.21 -0.04 14.05
C PRO A 170 -5.00 -1.19 15.06
N VAL A 171 -6.03 -1.99 15.30
CA VAL A 171 -6.06 -2.96 16.41
C VAL A 171 -5.00 -4.05 16.27
N LEU A 172 -4.84 -4.60 15.06
CA LEU A 172 -3.85 -5.63 14.76
C LEU A 172 -2.42 -5.10 15.02
N LEU A 173 -2.09 -3.94 14.48
CA LEU A 173 -0.82 -3.26 14.71
C LEU A 173 -0.59 -2.96 16.20
N LYS A 174 -1.59 -2.42 16.88
CA LYS A 174 -1.52 -2.15 18.32
C LYS A 174 -1.17 -3.41 19.12
N ARG A 175 -1.76 -4.57 18.80
CA ARG A 175 -1.43 -5.83 19.49
C ARG A 175 -0.02 -6.32 19.17
N THR A 176 0.40 -6.24 17.92
CA THR A 176 1.78 -6.65 17.54
C THR A 176 2.84 -5.74 18.18
N LEU A 177 2.54 -4.46 18.40
CA LEU A 177 3.41 -3.50 19.10
C LEU A 177 3.42 -3.70 20.62
N ALA A 178 2.35 -4.23 21.20
CA ALA A 178 2.30 -4.55 22.64
C ALA A 178 3.29 -5.66 23.02
N GLY A 179 3.81 -6.42 22.04
CA GLY A 179 5.04 -7.21 22.16
C GLY A 179 5.02 -8.29 23.23
N LYS A 180 3.84 -8.73 23.67
CA LYS A 180 3.73 -9.82 24.60
C LYS A 180 3.73 -11.12 23.82
N ASP A 181 4.86 -11.84 23.89
CA ASP A 181 4.99 -13.23 23.45
C ASP A 181 4.23 -14.15 24.43
N GLU A 182 2.95 -13.83 24.66
CA GLU A 182 2.06 -14.59 25.52
C GLU A 182 1.50 -15.78 24.73
N TYR A 183 1.33 -16.92 25.43
CA TYR A 183 0.52 -18.03 24.96
C TYR A 183 -0.86 -17.50 24.53
N LEU A 184 -1.19 -17.64 23.24
CA LEU A 184 -2.43 -17.11 22.67
C LEU A 184 -3.60 -18.04 22.96
N GLY A 185 -3.33 -19.34 23.09
CA GLY A 185 -4.35 -20.37 23.12
C GLY A 185 -5.15 -20.43 21.81
N ILE A 186 -6.24 -21.21 21.81
CA ILE A 186 -7.08 -21.39 20.61
C ILE A 186 -7.86 -20.09 20.30
N GLU A 187 -8.39 -19.44 21.33
CA GLU A 187 -9.19 -18.21 21.17
C GLU A 187 -8.35 -17.03 20.70
N GLY A 188 -7.13 -16.85 21.23
CA GLY A 188 -6.23 -15.80 20.79
C GLY A 188 -5.80 -15.97 19.32
N ARG A 189 -5.58 -17.21 18.88
CA ARG A 189 -5.30 -17.52 17.47
C ARG A 189 -6.49 -17.22 16.56
N ARG A 190 -7.71 -17.61 16.95
CA ARG A 190 -8.94 -17.27 16.21
C ARG A 190 -9.18 -15.77 16.12
N TRP A 191 -8.89 -15.05 17.19
CA TRP A 191 -9.01 -13.59 17.21
C TRP A 191 -7.99 -12.90 16.28
N LEU A 192 -6.74 -13.38 16.25
CA LEU A 192 -5.74 -12.89 15.30
C LEU A 192 -6.12 -13.21 13.85
N LEU A 193 -6.64 -14.42 13.59
CA LEU A 193 -7.15 -14.80 12.28
C LEU A 193 -8.26 -13.83 11.83
N ALA A 194 -9.25 -13.56 12.70
CA ALA A 194 -10.34 -12.63 12.39
C ALA A 194 -9.84 -11.20 12.08
N LEU A 195 -8.79 -10.74 12.77
CA LEU A 195 -8.19 -9.44 12.47
C LEU A 195 -7.44 -9.42 11.14
N VAL A 196 -6.75 -10.50 10.79
CA VAL A 196 -6.09 -10.61 9.49
C VAL A 196 -7.12 -10.71 8.37
N GLU A 197 -8.21 -11.45 8.59
CA GLU A 197 -9.35 -11.47 7.66
C GLU A 197 -9.97 -10.08 7.48
N ASP A 198 -10.15 -9.29 8.54
CA ASP A 198 -10.65 -7.91 8.39
C ASP A 198 -9.69 -7.03 7.57
N GLU A 199 -8.38 -7.24 7.69
CA GLU A 199 -7.41 -6.55 6.82
C GLU A 199 -7.48 -7.02 5.37
N LEU A 200 -7.54 -8.33 5.13
CA LEU A 200 -7.70 -8.86 3.77
C LEU A 200 -9.01 -8.38 3.13
N ARG A 201 -10.08 -8.26 3.91
CA ARG A 201 -11.34 -7.68 3.45
C ARG A 201 -11.13 -6.31 2.81
N ARG A 202 -10.22 -5.48 3.34
CA ARG A 202 -9.92 -4.12 2.79
C ARG A 202 -9.27 -4.14 1.43
N TRP A 203 -8.62 -5.24 1.11
CA TRP A 203 -7.97 -5.45 -0.18
C TRP A 203 -8.88 -6.12 -1.21
N TRP A 204 -10.03 -6.62 -0.79
CA TRP A 204 -11.04 -7.13 -1.70
C TRP A 204 -11.69 -5.99 -2.48
N SER A 205 -11.84 -6.17 -3.78
CA SER A 205 -12.41 -5.18 -4.68
C SER A 205 -13.42 -5.80 -5.64
N ILE A 206 -14.21 -4.92 -6.25
CA ILE A 206 -15.12 -5.25 -7.35
C ILE A 206 -14.57 -4.57 -8.60
N LYS A 207 -14.47 -5.33 -9.68
CA LYS A 207 -14.03 -4.86 -10.98
C LYS A 207 -15.14 -5.11 -11.99
N LEU A 208 -15.63 -4.05 -12.61
CA LEU A 208 -16.64 -4.16 -13.67
C LEU A 208 -15.99 -4.75 -14.92
N TYR A 209 -16.70 -5.67 -15.57
CA TYR A 209 -16.28 -6.18 -16.87
C TYR A 209 -16.57 -5.11 -17.93
N ASN A 210 -15.56 -4.74 -18.73
CA ASN A 210 -15.71 -3.72 -19.74
C ASN A 210 -15.93 -4.34 -21.12
N MET A 211 -17.13 -4.16 -21.68
CA MET A 211 -17.49 -4.67 -23.01
C MET A 211 -16.79 -3.91 -24.16
N GLU A 212 -16.34 -2.68 -23.93
CA GLU A 212 -15.85 -1.74 -24.96
C GLU A 212 -14.31 -1.77 -25.14
N VAL A 213 -13.57 -2.34 -24.18
CA VAL A 213 -12.10 -2.33 -24.23
C VAL A 213 -11.58 -3.44 -25.13
N GLY A 214 -11.37 -3.07 -26.39
CA GLY A 214 -10.37 -3.61 -27.30
C GLY A 214 -10.40 -5.11 -27.58
N SER A 215 -11.30 -5.54 -28.48
CA SER A 215 -11.20 -6.82 -29.23
C SER A 215 -11.27 -8.14 -28.44
N THR A 216 -11.96 -8.20 -27.29
CA THR A 216 -12.47 -9.51 -26.85
C THR A 216 -13.35 -10.06 -27.96
N ARG A 217 -12.96 -11.21 -28.53
CA ARG A 217 -13.70 -11.83 -29.62
C ARG A 217 -15.13 -12.07 -29.12
N PRO A 218 -16.17 -11.74 -29.91
CA PRO A 218 -17.56 -12.08 -29.56
C PRO A 218 -17.74 -13.60 -29.36
N GLU A 219 -16.82 -14.41 -29.86
CA GLU A 219 -16.73 -15.88 -29.69
C GLU A 219 -16.18 -16.32 -28.32
N SER A 220 -15.76 -15.40 -27.45
CA SER A 220 -15.29 -15.77 -26.10
C SER A 220 -16.49 -16.05 -25.18
N GLY A 221 -16.47 -17.20 -24.49
CA GLY A 221 -17.55 -17.57 -23.57
C GLY A 221 -17.79 -16.52 -22.46
N GLU A 222 -16.75 -15.80 -22.04
CA GLU A 222 -16.87 -14.68 -21.08
C GLU A 222 -17.71 -13.52 -21.63
N TYR A 223 -17.56 -13.20 -22.93
CA TYR A 223 -18.35 -12.17 -23.59
C TYR A 223 -19.83 -12.59 -23.73
N GLU A 224 -20.09 -13.84 -24.12
CA GLU A 224 -21.45 -14.38 -24.19
C GLU A 224 -22.14 -14.35 -22.82
N ILE A 225 -21.42 -14.74 -21.77
CA ILE A 225 -21.90 -14.69 -20.38
C ILE A 225 -22.16 -13.23 -19.95
N ALA A 226 -21.24 -12.31 -20.23
CA ALA A 226 -21.41 -10.89 -19.90
C ALA A 226 -22.61 -10.27 -20.62
N GLN A 227 -22.82 -10.60 -21.91
CA GLN A 227 -23.97 -10.16 -22.68
C GLN A 227 -25.28 -10.73 -22.13
N ALA A 228 -25.28 -12.01 -21.75
CA ALA A 228 -26.44 -12.63 -21.09
C ALA A 228 -26.74 -11.93 -19.77
N ILE A 229 -25.73 -11.65 -18.93
CA ILE A 229 -25.90 -10.90 -17.67
C ILE A 229 -26.51 -9.51 -17.92
N GLN A 230 -25.99 -8.78 -18.91
CA GLN A 230 -26.46 -7.44 -19.24
C GLN A 230 -27.92 -7.44 -19.76
N SER A 231 -28.34 -8.51 -20.45
CA SER A 231 -29.72 -8.67 -20.92
C SER A 231 -30.74 -8.70 -19.77
N TYR A 232 -30.34 -9.17 -18.59
CA TYR A 232 -31.15 -9.17 -17.37
C TYR A 232 -31.10 -7.83 -16.60
N ARG A 233 -30.55 -6.76 -17.20
CA ARG A 233 -30.32 -5.44 -16.59
C ARG A 233 -29.33 -5.42 -15.43
N ASP A 234 -28.53 -6.47 -15.30
CA ASP A 234 -27.45 -6.54 -14.31
C ASP A 234 -26.12 -6.11 -14.93
N THR A 235 -25.18 -5.66 -14.09
CA THR A 235 -23.83 -5.32 -14.54
C THR A 235 -22.88 -6.50 -14.29
N PRO A 236 -22.19 -7.01 -15.32
CA PRO A 236 -21.20 -8.07 -15.14
C PRO A 236 -19.98 -7.53 -14.38
N ALA A 237 -19.58 -8.25 -13.33
CA ALA A 237 -18.46 -7.85 -12.49
C ALA A 237 -17.72 -9.06 -11.91
N TYR A 238 -16.43 -8.87 -11.69
CA TYR A 238 -15.59 -9.74 -10.88
C TYR A 238 -15.53 -9.20 -9.45
N GLY A 239 -15.67 -10.07 -8.46
CA GLY A 239 -15.33 -9.77 -7.07
C GLY A 239 -14.14 -10.61 -6.65
N GLY A 240 -13.13 -10.04 -6.00
CA GLY A 240 -11.95 -10.79 -5.57
C GLY A 240 -10.75 -9.91 -5.21
N PHE A 241 -9.57 -10.51 -5.16
CA PHE A 241 -8.32 -9.78 -5.00
C PHE A 241 -7.77 -9.36 -6.37
N GLY A 242 -7.56 -8.06 -6.55
CA GLY A 242 -6.84 -7.54 -7.72
C GLY A 242 -5.37 -7.91 -7.69
N GLU A 243 -4.65 -7.66 -8.79
CA GLU A 243 -3.22 -7.94 -8.92
C GLU A 243 -2.40 -7.41 -7.76
N TYR A 244 -2.62 -6.15 -7.37
CA TYR A 244 -1.90 -5.51 -6.26
C TYR A 244 -2.15 -6.20 -4.92
N ALA A 245 -3.40 -6.60 -4.65
CA ALA A 245 -3.76 -7.30 -3.43
C ALA A 245 -3.13 -8.70 -3.42
N ALA A 246 -3.23 -9.43 -4.53
CA ALA A 246 -2.66 -10.75 -4.69
C ALA A 246 -1.14 -10.74 -4.52
N ALA A 247 -0.46 -9.82 -5.19
CA ALA A 247 0.96 -9.55 -5.06
C ALA A 247 1.41 -9.30 -3.61
N ARG A 248 0.65 -8.51 -2.85
CA ARG A 248 0.95 -8.27 -1.43
C ARG A 248 0.80 -9.52 -0.58
N ILE A 249 -0.27 -10.30 -0.82
CA ILE A 249 -0.48 -11.58 -0.15
C ILE A 249 0.70 -12.52 -0.46
N GLU A 250 1.13 -12.58 -1.72
CA GLU A 250 2.29 -13.37 -2.13
C GLU A 250 3.58 -12.93 -1.42
N HIS A 251 3.85 -11.63 -1.34
CA HIS A 251 5.01 -11.12 -0.59
C HIS A 251 4.94 -11.47 0.91
N ALA A 252 3.76 -11.35 1.54
CA ALA A 252 3.61 -11.72 2.94
C ALA A 252 3.85 -13.21 3.18
N LEU A 253 3.42 -14.07 2.25
CA LEU A 253 3.71 -15.51 2.32
C LEU A 253 5.19 -15.79 2.11
N HIS A 254 5.85 -15.08 1.20
CA HIS A 254 7.28 -15.20 1.00
C HIS A 254 8.08 -14.82 2.25
N GLU A 255 7.76 -13.67 2.84
CA GLU A 255 8.38 -13.20 4.10
C GLU A 255 8.10 -14.18 5.25
N TYR A 256 6.87 -14.71 5.33
CA TYR A 256 6.52 -15.73 6.29
C TYR A 256 7.37 -17.01 6.13
N GLY A 257 7.52 -17.50 4.90
CA GLY A 257 8.36 -18.67 4.60
C GLY A 257 9.82 -18.45 4.97
N GLN A 258 10.36 -17.25 4.76
CA GLN A 258 11.71 -16.89 5.18
C GLN A 258 11.86 -16.85 6.71
N LEU A 259 10.91 -16.26 7.43
CA LEU A 259 10.98 -16.09 8.88
C LEU A 259 10.70 -17.39 9.66
N THR A 260 9.83 -18.24 9.14
CA THR A 260 9.47 -19.52 9.79
C THR A 260 10.23 -20.72 9.25
N SER A 261 11.04 -20.52 8.20
CA SER A 261 11.65 -21.61 7.40
C SER A 261 10.64 -22.60 6.82
N ALA A 262 9.34 -22.24 6.78
CA ALA A 262 8.31 -23.06 6.17
C ALA A 262 8.53 -23.14 4.66
N VAL A 263 8.45 -24.34 4.11
CA VAL A 263 8.50 -24.55 2.66
C VAL A 263 7.12 -24.27 2.10
N ILE A 264 7.08 -23.39 1.10
CA ILE A 264 5.87 -23.02 0.38
C ILE A 264 6.07 -23.40 -1.09
N TRP A 265 5.07 -24.09 -1.64
CA TRP A 265 4.98 -24.52 -3.02
C TRP A 265 3.86 -23.78 -3.74
N THR A 266 4.02 -23.59 -5.05
CA THR A 266 2.96 -23.15 -5.95
C THR A 266 2.58 -24.33 -6.84
N GLU A 267 1.30 -24.63 -6.97
CA GLU A 267 0.84 -25.62 -7.95
C GLU A 267 0.86 -25.01 -9.36
N GLY A 268 1.42 -25.76 -10.30
CA GLY A 268 1.47 -25.43 -11.71
C GLY A 268 0.13 -25.66 -12.43
N TYR A 269 0.17 -25.61 -13.77
CA TYR A 269 -1.03 -25.82 -14.59
C TYR A 269 -1.49 -27.29 -14.62
N LYS A 270 -0.58 -28.23 -14.36
CA LYS A 270 -0.88 -29.65 -14.27
C LYS A 270 -1.02 -30.07 -12.81
N PRO A 271 -1.96 -30.98 -12.50
CA PRO A 271 -2.07 -31.52 -11.15
C PRO A 271 -0.75 -32.22 -10.76
N ASN A 272 -0.36 -32.07 -9.50
CA ASN A 272 0.89 -32.61 -8.91
C ASN A 272 2.20 -32.02 -9.47
N GLU A 273 2.14 -30.95 -10.26
CA GLU A 273 3.32 -30.18 -10.64
C GLU A 273 3.53 -29.05 -9.62
N TYR A 274 4.56 -29.16 -8.79
CA TYR A 274 4.86 -28.16 -7.77
C TYR A 274 6.17 -27.45 -8.05
N HIS A 275 6.16 -26.13 -7.88
CA HIS A 275 7.34 -25.28 -8.00
C HIS A 275 7.56 -24.52 -6.69
N ARG A 276 8.82 -24.24 -6.37
CA ARG A 276 9.15 -23.44 -5.17
C ARG A 276 8.45 -22.08 -5.29
N PHE A 277 7.72 -21.70 -4.25
CA PHE A 277 6.97 -20.45 -4.24
C PHE A 277 7.91 -19.25 -4.39
N ALA A 278 7.64 -18.41 -5.37
CA ALA A 278 8.28 -17.13 -5.58
C ALA A 278 7.19 -16.08 -5.87
N PRO A 279 7.24 -14.89 -5.25
CA PRO A 279 6.28 -13.83 -5.52
C PRO A 279 6.42 -13.37 -6.97
N GLY A 280 5.30 -13.25 -7.67
CA GLY A 280 5.26 -12.90 -9.09
C GLY A 280 4.35 -11.71 -9.34
N HIS A 281 4.84 -10.72 -10.10
CA HIS A 281 3.94 -9.73 -10.68
C HIS A 281 3.39 -10.23 -12.00
N ARG A 282 2.08 -10.11 -12.20
CA ARG A 282 1.46 -10.26 -13.50
C ARG A 282 0.96 -8.89 -13.93
N ILE A 283 1.37 -8.45 -15.11
CA ILE A 283 0.75 -7.31 -15.78
C ILE A 283 -0.48 -7.89 -16.47
N CYS A 284 -1.66 -7.62 -15.96
CA CYS A 284 -2.86 -8.17 -16.58
C CYS A 284 -3.60 -7.12 -17.43
N PRO A 285 -4.22 -7.56 -18.55
CA PRO A 285 -5.08 -6.69 -19.34
C PRO A 285 -6.30 -6.19 -18.56
N LEU A 286 -6.94 -5.15 -19.11
CA LEU A 286 -8.00 -4.42 -18.41
C LEU A 286 -9.18 -5.29 -17.98
N ASN A 287 -9.47 -6.40 -18.68
CA ASN A 287 -10.58 -7.31 -18.38
C ASN A 287 -10.19 -8.57 -17.60
N THR A 288 -8.95 -8.70 -17.12
CA THR A 288 -8.56 -9.92 -16.39
C THR A 288 -9.38 -10.10 -15.11
N PRO A 289 -9.85 -11.33 -14.84
CA PRO A 289 -10.59 -11.65 -13.64
C PRO A 289 -9.81 -11.33 -12.37
N LEU A 290 -10.53 -10.98 -11.31
CA LEU A 290 -9.96 -10.91 -9.96
C LEU A 290 -9.72 -12.33 -9.44
N ARG A 291 -8.81 -12.48 -8.48
CA ARG A 291 -8.35 -13.81 -8.06
C ARG A 291 -8.82 -14.17 -6.65
N ASN A 292 -8.98 -15.46 -6.41
CA ASN A 292 -9.14 -16.07 -5.11
C ASN A 292 -7.86 -16.79 -4.69
N PHE A 293 -7.57 -16.69 -3.41
CA PHE A 293 -6.44 -17.32 -2.76
C PHE A 293 -6.87 -18.61 -2.07
N TYR A 294 -6.11 -19.68 -2.29
CA TYR A 294 -6.26 -20.94 -1.59
C TYR A 294 -4.91 -21.37 -1.04
N LEU A 295 -4.89 -21.69 0.25
CA LEU A 295 -3.75 -22.27 0.93
C LEU A 295 -4.13 -23.67 1.39
N SER A 296 -3.30 -24.67 1.07
CA SER A 296 -3.48 -26.03 1.56
C SER A 296 -2.18 -26.58 2.14
N CYS A 297 -2.28 -27.68 2.88
CA CYS A 297 -1.12 -28.47 3.26
C CYS A 297 -0.99 -29.64 2.30
N MET A 298 0.23 -29.90 1.84
CA MET A 298 0.54 -31.04 1.00
C MET A 298 0.26 -32.34 1.76
N SER A 299 -0.56 -33.19 1.16
CA SER A 299 -0.85 -34.53 1.67
C SER A 299 0.29 -35.50 1.39
N SER A 300 0.36 -36.61 2.13
CA SER A 300 1.33 -37.68 1.88
C SER A 300 1.26 -38.22 0.45
N SER A 301 0.06 -38.41 -0.08
CA SER A 301 -0.15 -38.84 -1.47
C SER A 301 0.34 -37.83 -2.51
N GLU A 302 0.15 -36.53 -2.26
CA GLU A 302 0.63 -35.48 -3.18
C GLU A 302 2.16 -35.40 -3.16
N ALA A 303 2.78 -35.51 -1.99
CA ALA A 303 4.24 -35.54 -1.85
C ALA A 303 4.86 -36.74 -2.58
N GLU A 304 4.24 -37.93 -2.45
CA GLU A 304 4.67 -39.14 -3.16
C GLU A 304 4.54 -39.01 -4.68
N MET A 305 3.39 -38.50 -5.16
CA MET A 305 3.14 -38.34 -6.60
C MET A 305 4.02 -37.27 -7.24
N ALA A 306 4.20 -36.14 -6.56
CA ALA A 306 5.01 -35.03 -7.06
C ALA A 306 6.51 -35.30 -7.03
N LYS A 307 6.96 -36.23 -6.16
CA LYS A 307 8.38 -36.50 -5.86
C LYS A 307 9.15 -35.26 -5.37
N VAL A 308 8.43 -34.24 -4.92
CA VAL A 308 8.95 -32.94 -4.47
C VAL A 308 8.11 -32.50 -3.28
N GLY A 309 8.76 -31.98 -2.23
CA GLY A 309 8.09 -31.54 -1.00
C GLY A 309 7.94 -32.64 0.05
N GLN A 310 7.38 -32.26 1.20
CA GLN A 310 7.07 -33.16 2.32
C GLN A 310 5.61 -32.97 2.77
N GLU A 311 5.07 -33.99 3.45
CA GLU A 311 3.76 -33.89 4.08
C GLU A 311 3.73 -32.72 5.07
N GLY A 312 2.70 -31.87 4.94
CA GLY A 312 2.54 -30.67 5.77
C GLY A 312 3.15 -29.40 5.21
N ASP A 313 3.92 -29.47 4.10
CA ASP A 313 4.38 -28.28 3.38
C ASP A 313 3.17 -27.47 2.89
N LEU A 314 3.33 -26.14 2.82
CA LEU A 314 2.25 -25.25 2.39
C LEU A 314 2.19 -25.19 0.85
N VAL A 315 0.99 -25.26 0.30
CA VAL A 315 0.73 -25.15 -1.13
C VAL A 315 -0.19 -23.96 -1.37
N VAL A 316 0.26 -23.03 -2.20
CA VAL A 316 -0.49 -21.84 -2.62
C VAL A 316 -1.08 -22.08 -3.99
N ARG A 317 -2.39 -21.82 -4.11
CA ARG A 317 -3.13 -21.86 -5.37
C ARG A 317 -3.91 -20.57 -5.53
N TRP A 318 -3.97 -20.11 -6.76
CA TRP A 318 -4.73 -18.92 -7.12
C TRP A 318 -5.70 -19.26 -8.23
N PHE A 319 -6.96 -18.91 -8.04
CA PHE A 319 -8.03 -19.17 -9.00
C PHE A 319 -8.58 -17.86 -9.54
N ASP A 320 -8.85 -17.84 -10.84
CA ASP A 320 -9.50 -16.70 -11.49
C ASP A 320 -11.01 -16.76 -11.21
N ASN A 321 -11.59 -15.65 -10.76
CA ASN A 321 -13.01 -15.60 -10.42
C ASN A 321 -13.88 -15.50 -11.65
N SER A 322 -14.96 -16.25 -11.65
CA SER A 322 -15.99 -16.18 -12.67
C SER A 322 -16.73 -14.84 -12.64
N LEU A 323 -17.29 -14.46 -13.79
CA LEU A 323 -18.22 -13.34 -13.89
C LEU A 323 -19.45 -13.56 -13.01
N THR A 324 -19.85 -12.50 -12.33
CA THR A 324 -21.06 -12.49 -11.49
C THR A 324 -21.87 -11.22 -11.72
N PHE A 325 -23.15 -11.30 -11.38
CA PHE A 325 -24.06 -10.16 -11.42
C PHE A 325 -23.74 -9.22 -10.25
N LEU A 326 -23.59 -7.91 -10.50
CA LEU A 326 -23.27 -6.93 -9.46
C LEU A 326 -24.31 -6.91 -8.32
N THR A 327 -25.58 -7.23 -8.60
CA THR A 327 -26.65 -7.34 -7.60
C THR A 327 -26.46 -8.49 -6.61
N LYS A 328 -25.67 -9.51 -6.95
CA LYS A 328 -25.37 -10.67 -6.09
C LYS A 328 -24.04 -10.55 -5.34
N LEU A 329 -23.16 -9.62 -5.74
CA LEU A 329 -21.86 -9.48 -5.10
C LEU A 329 -22.02 -8.91 -3.68
N PRO A 330 -21.46 -9.59 -2.66
CA PRO A 330 -21.51 -9.07 -1.30
C PRO A 330 -20.74 -7.76 -1.23
N GLY A 331 -21.36 -6.73 -0.64
CA GLY A 331 -20.63 -5.53 -0.27
C GLY A 331 -19.56 -5.84 0.77
N TYR A 332 -18.53 -5.00 0.84
CA TYR A 332 -17.40 -5.12 1.77
C TYR A 332 -17.80 -5.53 3.20
N ARG A 333 -18.89 -4.97 3.73
CA ARG A 333 -19.34 -5.21 5.12
C ARG A 333 -19.90 -6.62 5.36
N ASN A 334 -20.43 -7.27 4.33
CA ASN A 334 -21.08 -8.59 4.43
C ASN A 334 -20.20 -9.70 3.81
N LEU A 335 -18.95 -9.36 3.46
CA LEU A 335 -18.03 -10.28 2.80
C LEU A 335 -17.46 -11.30 3.79
N MET A 336 -17.68 -12.58 3.49
CA MET A 336 -17.03 -13.71 4.16
C MET A 336 -15.68 -14.00 3.46
N ILE A 337 -14.57 -13.69 4.13
CA ILE A 337 -13.23 -13.80 3.52
C ILE A 337 -12.82 -15.25 3.27
N SER A 338 -13.31 -16.20 4.06
CA SER A 338 -13.07 -17.62 3.86
C SER A 338 -13.42 -18.13 2.47
N ALA A 339 -14.42 -17.51 1.79
CA ALA A 339 -14.79 -17.88 0.42
C ALA A 339 -13.78 -17.42 -0.65
N TYR A 340 -12.96 -16.41 -0.33
CA TYR A 340 -12.00 -15.78 -1.25
C TYR A 340 -10.54 -16.07 -0.87
N ALA A 341 -10.28 -16.40 0.39
CA ALA A 341 -8.96 -16.67 0.96
C ALA A 341 -9.02 -17.93 1.85
N GLU A 342 -9.23 -19.08 1.23
CA GLU A 342 -9.41 -20.34 1.95
C GLU A 342 -8.07 -20.84 2.51
N GLY A 343 -8.12 -21.50 3.68
CA GLY A 343 -6.96 -22.18 4.26
C GLY A 343 -5.98 -21.28 5.00
N LEU A 344 -6.29 -19.99 5.20
CA LEU A 344 -5.51 -19.11 6.09
C LEU A 344 -5.33 -19.72 7.49
N LEU A 345 -6.30 -20.52 7.96
CA LEU A 345 -6.22 -21.24 9.24
C LEU A 345 -4.94 -22.06 9.40
N TYR A 346 -4.34 -22.55 8.30
CA TYR A 346 -3.11 -23.33 8.34
C TYR A 346 -1.93 -22.51 8.88
N LEU A 347 -1.90 -21.20 8.62
CA LEU A 347 -0.90 -20.27 9.17
C LEU A 347 -1.11 -20.00 10.67
N PHE A 348 -2.31 -20.24 11.19
CA PHE A 348 -2.68 -20.03 12.59
C PHE A 348 -2.75 -21.35 13.38
N ARG A 349 -2.14 -22.43 12.89
CA ARG A 349 -2.06 -23.72 13.60
C ARG A 349 -1.19 -23.66 14.85
N SER A 350 -0.17 -22.82 14.89
CA SER A 350 0.70 -22.63 16.05
C SER A 350 0.69 -21.18 16.51
N ASP A 351 0.98 -20.93 17.79
CA ASP A 351 1.03 -19.57 18.33
C ASP A 351 2.19 -18.78 17.67
N ALA A 352 3.34 -19.41 17.48
CA ALA A 352 4.50 -18.81 16.84
C ALA A 352 4.22 -18.42 15.37
N SER A 353 3.59 -19.31 14.59
CA SER A 353 3.23 -19.01 13.20
C SER A 353 2.17 -17.91 13.11
N ALA A 354 1.16 -17.95 13.98
CA ALA A 354 0.12 -16.94 14.07
C ALA A 354 0.68 -15.55 14.38
N LEU A 355 1.61 -15.45 15.35
CA LEU A 355 2.27 -14.20 15.71
C LEU A 355 3.14 -13.67 14.56
N THR A 356 3.92 -14.54 13.91
CA THR A 356 4.77 -14.14 12.78
C THR A 356 3.94 -13.61 11.62
N PHE A 357 2.92 -14.35 11.18
CA PHE A 357 2.10 -13.92 10.06
C PHE A 357 1.29 -12.66 10.39
N SER A 358 0.68 -12.59 11.58
CA SER A 358 -0.05 -11.39 12.01
C SER A 358 0.86 -10.16 12.12
N ARG A 359 2.14 -10.33 12.51
CA ARG A 359 3.14 -9.25 12.51
C ARG A 359 3.45 -8.75 11.11
N ILE A 360 3.58 -9.63 10.11
CA ILE A 360 3.80 -9.25 8.71
C ILE A 360 2.60 -8.42 8.21
N ILE A 361 1.38 -8.91 8.39
CA ILE A 361 0.16 -8.20 7.96
C ILE A 361 -0.02 -6.87 8.71
N ALA A 362 0.30 -6.83 10.01
CA ALA A 362 0.25 -5.60 10.79
C ALA A 362 1.15 -4.50 10.23
N GLN A 363 2.28 -4.84 9.58
CA GLN A 363 3.14 -3.84 8.97
C GLN A 363 2.41 -3.03 7.90
N TRP A 364 1.41 -3.61 7.22
CA TRP A 364 0.60 -2.90 6.22
C TRP A 364 -0.23 -1.77 6.82
N GLN A 365 -0.53 -1.84 8.12
CA GLN A 365 -1.29 -0.83 8.84
C GLN A 365 -0.45 0.34 9.34
N ASN A 366 0.88 0.26 9.26
CA ASN A 366 1.79 1.29 9.79
C ASN A 366 1.56 2.69 9.20
N THR A 367 1.02 2.76 7.98
CA THR A 367 0.74 4.02 7.27
C THR A 367 -0.74 4.33 7.10
N MET A 368 -1.62 3.53 7.71
CA MET A 368 -3.06 3.77 7.66
C MET A 368 -3.46 5.03 8.43
N ARG A 369 -4.65 5.54 8.13
CA ARG A 369 -5.28 6.69 8.82
C ARG A 369 -4.35 7.92 8.87
N PRO A 370 -3.93 8.48 7.71
CA PRO A 370 -2.91 9.53 7.63
C PRO A 370 -3.30 10.78 8.41
N TRP A 371 -4.58 11.17 8.37
CA TRP A 371 -5.09 12.28 9.18
C TRP A 371 -4.94 12.05 10.69
N SER A 372 -5.24 10.85 11.17
CA SER A 372 -5.07 10.52 12.59
C SER A 372 -3.59 10.49 12.98
N ARG A 373 -2.69 10.04 12.10
CA ARG A 373 -1.23 10.15 12.30
C ARG A 373 -0.78 11.59 12.36
N LEU A 374 -1.30 12.47 11.49
CA LEU A 374 -0.95 13.89 11.48
C LEU A 374 -1.29 14.54 12.82
N VAL A 375 -2.52 14.31 13.33
CA VAL A 375 -2.93 14.80 14.65
C VAL A 375 -1.99 14.28 15.75
N LEU A 376 -1.64 12.99 15.73
CA LEU A 376 -0.70 12.40 16.69
C LEU A 376 0.65 13.12 16.68
N ILE A 377 1.22 13.30 15.48
CA ILE A 377 2.50 13.97 15.27
C ILE A 377 2.43 15.40 15.80
N SER A 378 1.37 16.14 15.45
CA SER A 378 1.16 17.51 15.92
C SER A 378 1.09 17.58 17.44
N LEU A 379 0.37 16.65 18.11
CA LEU A 379 0.29 16.62 19.57
C LEU A 379 1.66 16.40 20.22
N PHE A 380 2.46 15.46 19.70
CA PHE A 380 3.83 15.25 20.20
C PHE A 380 4.74 16.45 19.92
N MET A 381 4.63 17.09 18.76
CA MET A 381 5.45 18.26 18.41
C MET A 381 5.09 19.47 19.28
N VAL A 382 3.80 19.71 19.54
CA VAL A 382 3.35 20.77 20.45
C VAL A 382 3.82 20.48 21.88
N SER A 383 3.68 19.23 22.34
CA SER A 383 4.18 18.81 23.65
C SER A 383 5.69 19.07 23.80
N GLY A 384 6.49 18.66 22.81
CA GLY A 384 7.93 18.91 22.77
C GLY A 384 8.28 20.40 22.71
N GLY A 385 7.52 21.19 21.95
CA GLY A 385 7.68 22.64 21.89
C GLY A 385 7.41 23.33 23.23
N CYS A 386 6.32 22.95 23.92
CA CYS A 386 6.02 23.44 25.26
C CYS A 386 7.13 23.07 26.26
N PHE A 387 7.66 21.85 26.18
CA PHE A 387 8.76 21.40 27.04
C PHE A 387 10.07 22.15 26.75
N ALA A 388 10.41 22.36 25.47
CA ALA A 388 11.59 23.15 25.09
C ALA A 388 11.49 24.60 25.59
N TRP A 389 10.30 25.20 25.48
CA TRP A 389 10.03 26.53 26.01
C TRP A 389 10.14 26.59 27.53
N PHE A 390 9.64 25.58 28.24
CA PHE A 390 9.87 25.42 29.68
C PHE A 390 11.37 25.40 30.03
N VAL A 391 12.17 24.58 29.32
CA VAL A 391 13.62 24.49 29.56
C VAL A 391 14.30 25.84 29.29
N TYR A 392 13.94 26.51 28.20
CA TYR A 392 14.45 27.86 27.90
C TYR A 392 14.15 28.83 29.03
N LEU A 393 12.90 28.88 29.52
CA LEU A 393 12.52 29.76 30.62
C LEU A 393 13.28 29.42 31.90
N GLN A 394 13.44 28.14 32.23
CA GLN A 394 14.23 27.70 33.38
C GLN A 394 15.70 28.14 33.27
N LEU A 395 16.31 27.97 32.10
CA LEU A 395 17.68 28.42 31.84
C LEU A 395 17.81 29.94 31.97
N THR A 396 16.87 30.72 31.44
CA THR A 396 16.91 32.19 31.57
C THR A 396 16.76 32.68 33.00
N ILE A 397 16.07 31.92 33.85
CA ILE A 397 15.94 32.23 35.27
C ILE A 397 17.21 31.83 36.04
N LEU A 398 17.85 30.71 35.68
CA LEU A 398 19.03 30.17 36.37
C LEU A 398 20.36 30.82 35.97
N LEU A 399 20.55 31.16 34.68
CA LEU A 399 21.78 31.78 34.16
C LEU A 399 22.21 33.08 34.87
N PRO A 400 21.32 34.03 35.21
CA PRO A 400 21.71 35.22 35.96
C PRO A 400 21.95 34.96 37.46
N VAL A 401 21.71 33.72 37.95
CA VAL A 401 21.88 33.30 39.36
C VAL A 401 23.13 32.42 39.55
N LEU A 402 23.77 31.98 38.46
CA LEU A 402 25.06 31.30 38.50
C LEU A 402 26.19 32.35 38.64
N PRO A 403 27.05 32.27 39.66
CA PRO A 403 28.14 33.23 39.92
C PRO A 403 29.24 33.22 38.86
#